data_AF-A0A8J7IVG3-F1
#
_entry.id   AF-A0A8J7IVG3-F1
#
_cell.length_a   1.000
_cell.length_b   1.000
_cell.length_c   1.000
_cell.angle_alpha   90.00
_cell.angle_beta   90.00
_cell.angle_gamma   90.00
#
_symmetry.space_group_name_H-M   'P 1'
#
loop_
_entity.id
_entity.type
_entity.pdbx_description
1 polymer ?
#
loop_
_entity_poly.entity_id
_entity_poly.type
_entity_poly.pdbx_seq_one_letter_code
_entity_poly.pdbx_strand_id
1 'polypeptide(L)'
;MPVADEFLTRMSLASPRELNLGGRVLRRGSRVRLNPKPGGDLLDRTLAGRFAVIEGIDEDEAGIAHVAVVLEDDPGRDMGELRHPAHRFFFTTAEIEPIEAPAAARRVLVAGIGNVFFGDDGFGVAVARRLIGRSIAPGVKIGDYGIRGMDLAYALEGYDAAIIVDAVPQGKPPGSVHLIVPDPEDGEEVPLDSHQMNPLAVLGLARRLGKLPKDLVIVGCEPDVYPAPEGPMSMGLSPPVAAAVDGVAEIVSELAVRLSAGAGTPGG
;
A
#
# COMPACT_ATOMS: atom_id res chain seq x y z
N MET A 1 -27.93 44.88 -0.01
CA MET A 1 -27.07 43.75 0.34
C MET A 1 -25.69 44.00 -0.28
N PRO A 2 -24.66 44.33 0.52
CA PRO A 2 -23.29 44.46 0.01
C PRO A 2 -22.26 43.50 0.66
N VAL A 3 -22.68 42.56 1.50
CA VAL A 3 -21.74 41.76 2.33
C VAL A 3 -21.01 40.65 1.55
N ALA A 4 -21.54 40.22 0.38
CA ALA A 4 -20.97 39.12 -0.39
C ALA A 4 -19.80 39.53 -1.32
N ASP A 5 -19.79 40.77 -1.81
CA ASP A 5 -18.76 41.25 -2.76
C ASP A 5 -17.45 41.66 -2.06
N GLU A 6 -17.54 42.15 -0.83
CA GLU A 6 -16.37 42.57 -0.05
C GLU A 6 -15.53 41.36 0.44
N PHE A 7 -16.16 40.18 0.54
CA PHE A 7 -15.49 38.93 0.94
C PHE A 7 -14.67 38.31 -0.20
N LEU A 8 -15.18 38.38 -1.43
CA LEU A 8 -14.52 37.82 -2.62
C LEU A 8 -13.38 38.71 -3.14
N THR A 9 -13.38 40.01 -2.81
CA THR A 9 -12.39 40.97 -3.29
C THR A 9 -11.10 41.00 -2.43
N ARG A 10 -11.07 40.32 -1.27
CA ARG A 10 -9.93 40.31 -0.32
C ARG A 10 -8.85 39.25 -0.56
N MET A 11 -8.96 38.40 -1.59
CA MET A 11 -8.08 37.24 -1.79
C MET A 11 -7.09 37.39 -2.97
N SER A 12 -6.41 38.53 -3.11
CA SER A 12 -5.43 38.76 -4.19
C SER A 12 -3.97 38.85 -3.72
N LEU A 13 -3.61 38.09 -2.68
CA LEU A 13 -2.20 37.78 -2.40
C LEU A 13 -1.95 36.32 -2.79
N ALA A 14 -0.74 36.01 -3.27
CA ALA A 14 -0.40 34.67 -3.74
C ALA A 14 -0.63 33.64 -2.62
N SER A 15 -1.63 32.77 -2.79
CA SER A 15 -1.97 31.72 -1.82
C SER A 15 -0.73 30.89 -1.45
N PRO A 16 -0.35 30.83 -0.16
CA PRO A 16 0.80 30.05 0.26
C PRO A 16 0.59 28.56 -0.04
N ARG A 17 1.65 27.88 -0.48
CA ARG A 17 1.57 26.43 -0.78
C ARG A 17 1.63 25.56 0.47
N GLU A 18 2.20 26.10 1.54
CA GLU A 18 2.51 25.38 2.78
C GLU A 18 2.36 26.30 3.99
N LEU A 19 1.98 25.74 5.13
CA LEU A 19 1.82 26.41 6.41
C LEU A 19 2.56 25.61 7.50
N ASN A 20 3.39 26.25 8.32
CA ASN A 20 4.02 25.59 9.47
C ASN A 20 3.19 25.83 10.73
N LEU A 21 2.68 24.75 11.34
CA LEU A 21 1.93 24.80 12.59
C LEU A 21 2.55 23.84 13.61
N GLY A 22 3.08 24.37 14.72
CA GLY A 22 3.67 23.55 15.78
C GLY A 22 4.84 22.67 15.32
N GLY A 23 5.60 23.11 14.30
CA GLY A 23 6.70 22.34 13.72
C GLY A 23 6.29 21.34 12.64
N ARG A 24 5.00 21.24 12.30
CA ARG A 24 4.49 20.42 11.21
C ARG A 24 4.16 21.27 9.99
N VAL A 25 4.64 20.85 8.82
CA VAL A 25 4.31 21.48 7.54
C VAL A 25 2.99 20.91 7.04
N LEU A 26 1.99 21.78 6.96
CA LEU A 26 0.68 21.52 6.39
C LEU A 26 0.63 22.02 4.94
N ARG A 27 -0.05 21.26 4.09
CA ARG A 27 -0.28 21.53 2.66
C ARG A 27 -1.66 21.01 2.25
N ARG A 28 -2.10 21.33 1.04
CA ARG A 28 -3.28 20.68 0.43
C ARG A 28 -3.17 19.14 0.56
N GLY A 29 -4.23 18.49 1.01
CA GLY A 29 -4.28 17.06 1.33
C GLY A 29 -3.92 16.71 2.78
N SER A 30 -3.39 17.64 3.58
CA SER A 30 -3.10 17.39 5.00
C SER A 30 -4.40 17.26 5.79
N ARG A 31 -4.41 16.36 6.77
CA ARG A 31 -5.56 16.15 7.65
C ARG A 31 -5.44 17.02 8.90
N VAL A 32 -6.57 17.57 9.33
CA VAL A 32 -6.68 18.39 10.53
C VAL A 32 -7.90 17.98 11.35
N ARG A 33 -7.83 18.19 12.66
CA ARG A 33 -8.99 18.18 13.55
C ARG A 33 -9.44 19.61 13.76
N LEU A 34 -10.74 19.85 13.61
CA LEU A 34 -11.32 21.19 13.76
C LEU A 34 -11.55 21.51 15.24
N ASN A 35 -11.13 22.70 15.66
CA ASN A 35 -11.34 23.24 17.00
C ASN A 35 -11.82 24.71 16.90
N PRO A 36 -13.05 24.95 16.41
CA PRO A 36 -13.60 26.29 16.24
C PRO A 36 -13.67 27.04 17.58
N LYS A 37 -13.47 28.37 17.59
CA LYS A 37 -13.46 29.15 18.83
C LYS A 37 -14.81 29.11 19.57
N PRO A 38 -14.83 29.09 20.92
CA PRO A 38 -16.06 29.19 21.70
C PRO A 38 -16.71 30.57 21.48
N GLY A 39 -17.94 30.59 20.97
CA GLY A 39 -18.69 31.82 20.65
C GLY A 39 -19.18 31.90 19.19
N GLY A 40 -18.79 30.93 18.36
CA GLY A 40 -19.26 30.73 17.00
C GLY A 40 -20.75 30.39 16.87
N ASP A 41 -21.25 30.41 15.64
CA ASP A 41 -22.65 30.13 15.31
C ASP A 41 -23.03 28.64 15.53
N LEU A 42 -24.28 28.27 15.22
CA LEU A 42 -24.73 26.88 15.40
C LEU A 42 -23.89 25.89 14.56
N LEU A 43 -23.32 26.33 13.43
CA LEU A 43 -22.49 25.51 12.55
C LEU A 43 -21.15 25.19 13.21
N ASP A 44 -20.50 26.16 13.85
CA ASP A 44 -19.21 25.95 14.52
C ASP A 44 -19.26 24.86 15.60
N ARG A 45 -20.35 24.79 16.37
CA ARG A 45 -20.56 23.73 17.37
C ARG A 45 -20.68 22.34 16.75
N THR A 46 -21.19 22.24 15.53
CA THR A 46 -21.32 20.95 14.84
C THR A 46 -20.03 20.48 14.18
N LEU A 47 -19.09 21.40 13.94
CA LEU A 47 -17.80 21.14 13.30
C LEU A 47 -16.69 20.81 14.32
N ALA A 48 -16.84 21.24 15.57
CA ALA A 48 -15.91 20.95 16.65
C ALA A 48 -15.59 19.45 16.78
N GLY A 49 -14.31 19.11 16.77
CA GLY A 49 -13.79 17.75 16.89
C GLY A 49 -13.84 16.91 15.61
N ARG A 50 -14.44 17.40 14.52
CA ARG A 50 -14.48 16.66 13.25
C ARG A 50 -13.13 16.67 12.53
N PHE A 51 -12.94 15.64 11.70
CA PHE A 51 -11.78 15.53 10.82
C PHE A 51 -12.06 16.13 9.45
N ALA A 52 -11.07 16.85 8.93
CA ALA A 52 -11.14 17.50 7.64
C ALA A 52 -9.81 17.41 6.89
N VAL A 53 -9.87 17.60 5.58
CA VAL A 53 -8.71 17.68 4.68
C VAL A 53 -8.56 19.10 4.16
N ILE A 54 -7.34 19.63 4.19
CA ILE A 54 -7.01 20.95 3.62
C ILE A 54 -7.12 20.89 2.09
N GLU A 55 -7.96 21.74 1.50
CA GLU A 55 -8.09 21.93 0.04
C GLU A 55 -7.34 23.17 -0.45
N GLY A 56 -7.16 24.18 0.42
CA GLY A 56 -6.49 25.43 0.09
C GLY A 56 -5.92 26.10 1.34
N ILE A 57 -4.90 26.93 1.12
CA ILE A 57 -4.32 27.78 2.15
C ILE A 57 -4.25 29.17 1.54
N ASP A 58 -4.87 30.13 2.20
CA ASP A 58 -4.97 31.50 1.73
C ASP A 58 -4.46 32.44 2.82
N GLU A 59 -3.94 33.58 2.43
CA GLU A 59 -3.46 34.60 3.36
C GLU A 59 -4.27 35.88 3.11
N ASP A 60 -4.80 36.47 4.18
CA ASP A 60 -5.51 37.74 4.08
C ASP A 60 -4.55 38.94 4.03
N GLU A 61 -5.09 40.14 3.78
CA GLU A 61 -4.30 41.38 3.71
C GLU A 61 -3.54 41.72 5.00
N ALA A 62 -3.92 41.12 6.14
CA ALA A 62 -3.25 41.28 7.43
C ALA A 62 -2.15 40.24 7.68
N GLY A 63 -1.90 39.35 6.71
CA GLY A 63 -0.92 38.28 6.82
C GLY A 63 -1.41 37.07 7.64
N ILE A 64 -2.71 36.97 7.90
CA ILE A 64 -3.27 35.85 8.66
C ILE A 64 -3.60 34.73 7.67
N ALA A 65 -3.01 33.55 7.91
CA ALA A 65 -3.30 32.36 7.13
C ALA A 65 -4.65 31.75 7.52
N HIS A 66 -5.46 31.45 6.51
CA HIS A 66 -6.71 30.72 6.58
C HIS A 66 -6.58 29.41 5.79
N VAL A 67 -7.14 28.33 6.33
CA VAL A 67 -7.22 27.05 5.64
C VAL A 67 -8.64 26.79 5.17
N ALA A 68 -8.79 26.48 3.89
CA ALA A 68 -10.03 25.96 3.33
C ALA A 68 -10.01 24.43 3.50
N VAL A 69 -11.02 23.88 4.17
CA VAL A 69 -11.10 22.45 4.48
C VAL A 69 -12.42 21.83 4.02
N VAL A 70 -12.39 20.52 3.80
CA VAL A 70 -13.58 19.69 3.54
C VAL A 70 -13.64 18.58 4.59
N LEU A 71 -14.82 18.36 5.17
CA LEU A 71 -15.03 17.28 6.15
C LEU A 71 -14.80 15.92 5.52
N GLU A 72 -14.16 14.99 6.24
CA GLU A 72 -13.90 13.65 5.72
C GLU A 72 -15.17 12.84 5.48
N ASP A 73 -16.20 13.07 6.30
CA ASP A 73 -17.50 12.42 6.24
C ASP A 73 -18.53 13.17 5.36
N ASP A 74 -18.11 14.18 4.58
CA ASP A 74 -19.02 14.89 3.69
C ASP A 74 -19.43 13.96 2.51
N PRO A 75 -20.72 13.63 2.34
CA PRO A 75 -21.19 12.80 1.23
C PRO A 75 -20.91 13.40 -0.16
N GLY A 76 -20.64 14.71 -0.26
CA GLY A 76 -20.21 15.39 -1.49
C GLY A 76 -18.72 15.26 -1.81
N ARG A 77 -17.91 14.59 -0.97
CA ARG A 77 -16.46 14.46 -1.13
C ARG A 77 -16.04 13.72 -2.40
N ASP A 78 -16.87 12.80 -2.93
CA ASP A 78 -16.54 12.00 -4.11
C ASP A 78 -16.81 12.71 -5.45
N MET A 79 -17.40 13.92 -5.43
CA MET A 79 -17.78 14.66 -6.65
C MET A 79 -16.64 15.46 -7.32
N GLY A 80 -15.38 15.25 -6.92
CA GLY A 80 -14.22 15.78 -7.64
C GLY A 80 -14.20 17.31 -7.77
N GLU A 81 -13.97 17.85 -8.97
CA GLU A 81 -13.93 19.30 -9.25
C GLU A 81 -15.32 19.93 -9.47
N LEU A 82 -16.39 19.13 -9.59
CA LEU A 82 -17.79 19.59 -9.74
C LEU A 82 -18.45 20.04 -8.42
N ARG A 83 -17.68 20.22 -7.35
CA ARG A 83 -18.19 20.56 -6.02
C ARG A 83 -18.77 21.96 -5.99
N HIS A 84 -19.95 22.08 -5.35
CA HIS A 84 -20.50 23.38 -4.98
C HIS A 84 -19.58 24.04 -3.93
N PRO A 85 -19.26 25.34 -4.02
CA PRO A 85 -18.43 26.05 -3.03
C PRO A 85 -19.01 26.05 -1.59
N ALA A 86 -20.26 25.61 -1.42
CA ALA A 86 -20.94 25.48 -0.12
C ALA A 86 -20.38 24.38 0.81
N HIS A 87 -19.43 23.56 0.35
CA HIS A 87 -18.83 22.46 1.14
C HIS A 87 -17.42 22.78 1.67
N ARG A 88 -16.93 24.00 1.45
CA ARG A 88 -15.64 24.46 1.98
C ARG A 88 -15.87 25.28 3.23
N PHE A 89 -15.23 24.86 4.31
CA PHE A 89 -15.20 25.61 5.57
C PHE A 89 -13.84 26.29 5.69
N PHE A 90 -13.83 27.50 6.25
CA PHE A 90 -12.61 28.30 6.40
C PHE A 90 -12.28 28.45 7.87
N PHE A 91 -11.05 28.15 8.24
CA PHE A 91 -10.58 28.24 9.62
C PHE A 91 -9.23 28.94 9.71
N THR A 92 -9.02 29.64 10.81
CA THR A 92 -7.67 30.15 11.12
C THR A 92 -6.77 29.03 11.62
N THR A 93 -5.46 29.26 11.58
CA THR A 93 -4.45 28.34 12.11
C THR A 93 -4.63 28.00 13.59
N ALA A 94 -5.29 28.86 14.38
CA ALA A 94 -5.60 28.64 15.79
C ALA A 94 -6.80 27.70 16.01
N GLU A 95 -7.59 27.45 14.96
CA GLU A 95 -8.85 26.67 15.01
C GLU A 95 -8.69 25.29 14.39
N ILE A 96 -7.46 24.92 14.05
CA ILE A 96 -7.13 23.61 13.51
C ILE A 96 -5.99 23.00 14.30
N GLU A 97 -6.05 21.69 14.44
CA GLU A 97 -4.96 20.91 14.98
C GLU A 97 -4.48 19.93 13.89
N PRO A 98 -3.19 19.92 13.55
CA PRO A 98 -2.60 18.92 12.68
C PRO A 98 -2.87 17.54 13.28
N ILE A 99 -3.56 16.69 12.54
CA ILE A 99 -3.57 15.28 12.87
C ILE A 99 -2.60 14.59 11.94
N GLU A 100 -1.90 13.60 12.48
CA GLU A 100 -1.18 12.68 11.61
C GLU A 100 -2.24 12.02 10.74
N ALA A 101 -2.20 12.29 9.43
CA ALA A 101 -2.85 11.38 8.53
C ALA A 101 -2.26 9.99 8.84
N PRO A 102 -3.07 8.91 8.94
CA PRO A 102 -2.48 7.59 8.89
C PRO A 102 -1.57 7.61 7.67
N ALA A 103 -0.27 7.30 7.88
CA ALA A 103 0.68 7.24 6.78
C ALA A 103 -0.01 6.48 5.65
N ALA A 104 -0.04 7.04 4.43
CA ALA A 104 -0.69 6.39 3.30
C ALA A 104 -0.23 4.93 3.30
N ALA A 105 -1.18 4.01 3.50
CA ALA A 105 -0.84 2.63 3.82
C ALA A 105 0.13 2.12 2.75
N ARG A 106 1.29 1.59 3.18
CA ARG A 106 2.30 1.09 2.24
C ARG A 106 1.61 0.10 1.30
N ARG A 107 1.84 0.25 0.01
CA ARG A 107 1.33 -0.69 -0.99
C ARG A 107 2.13 -1.97 -0.87
N VAL A 108 1.48 -3.06 -0.48
CA VAL A 108 2.11 -4.38 -0.35
C VAL A 108 1.54 -5.32 -1.40
N LEU A 109 2.41 -5.99 -2.16
CA LEU A 109 2.00 -7.06 -3.07
C LEU A 109 2.27 -8.42 -2.42
N VAL A 110 1.28 -9.29 -2.38
CA VAL A 110 1.43 -10.72 -2.11
C VAL A 110 1.28 -11.45 -3.44
N ALA A 111 2.35 -12.07 -3.93
CA ALA A 111 2.39 -12.75 -5.22
C ALA A 111 2.62 -14.26 -5.03
N GLY A 112 1.62 -15.06 -5.37
CA GLY A 112 1.77 -16.50 -5.50
C GLY A 112 2.31 -16.86 -6.86
N ILE A 113 3.46 -17.54 -6.89
CA ILE A 113 4.10 -18.07 -8.09
C ILE A 113 3.96 -19.60 -8.04
N GLY A 114 3.93 -20.24 -9.22
CA GLY A 114 3.88 -21.69 -9.26
C GLY A 114 3.29 -22.27 -10.54
N ASN A 115 3.74 -23.46 -10.95
CA ASN A 115 3.08 -24.22 -12.00
C ASN A 115 2.20 -25.33 -11.40
N VAL A 116 0.89 -25.13 -11.42
CA VAL A 116 -0.11 -26.09 -10.90
C VAL A 116 -0.12 -27.44 -11.64
N PHE A 117 0.51 -27.53 -12.82
CA PHE A 117 0.65 -28.78 -13.58
C PHE A 117 1.82 -29.63 -13.10
N PHE A 118 2.64 -29.13 -12.17
CA PHE A 118 3.84 -29.78 -11.66
C PHE A 118 3.80 -29.98 -10.13
N GLY A 119 2.66 -30.44 -9.62
CA GLY A 119 2.50 -30.89 -8.25
C GLY A 119 2.80 -29.79 -7.23
N ASP A 120 3.81 -30.00 -6.40
CA ASP A 120 4.22 -29.09 -5.33
C ASP A 120 4.69 -27.73 -5.81
N ASP A 121 5.09 -27.62 -7.08
CA ASP A 121 5.36 -26.34 -7.74
C ASP A 121 4.12 -25.42 -7.77
N GLY A 122 2.92 -25.97 -7.60
CA GLY A 122 1.68 -25.21 -7.43
C GLY A 122 1.49 -24.56 -6.05
N PHE A 123 2.46 -24.69 -5.13
CA PHE A 123 2.31 -24.23 -3.75
C PHE A 123 1.97 -22.74 -3.62
N GLY A 124 2.73 -21.86 -4.26
CA GLY A 124 2.49 -20.41 -4.15
C GLY A 124 1.14 -19.99 -4.71
N VAL A 125 0.70 -20.62 -5.79
CA VAL A 125 -0.66 -20.47 -6.35
C VAL A 125 -1.73 -20.91 -5.35
N ALA A 126 -1.54 -22.05 -4.68
CA ALA A 126 -2.48 -22.53 -3.67
C ALA A 126 -2.62 -21.57 -2.48
N VAL A 127 -1.51 -21.02 -1.99
CA VAL A 127 -1.51 -20.00 -0.93
C VAL A 127 -2.20 -18.73 -1.39
N ALA A 128 -1.86 -18.20 -2.57
CA ALA A 128 -2.50 -16.98 -3.10
C ALA A 128 -4.02 -17.16 -3.23
N ARG A 129 -4.48 -18.30 -3.76
CA ARG A 129 -5.92 -18.62 -3.87
C ARG A 129 -6.62 -18.68 -2.51
N ARG A 130 -5.93 -19.08 -1.45
CA ARG A 130 -6.49 -19.09 -0.09
C ARG A 130 -6.74 -17.68 0.47
N LEU A 131 -5.98 -16.70 -0.03
CA LEU A 131 -6.01 -15.31 0.38
C LEU A 131 -6.87 -14.42 -0.52
N ILE A 132 -7.00 -14.76 -1.81
CA ILE A 132 -7.84 -14.00 -2.75
C ILE A 132 -9.27 -13.86 -2.21
N GLY A 133 -9.78 -12.63 -2.24
CA GLY A 133 -11.10 -12.27 -1.71
C GLY A 133 -11.11 -11.90 -0.23
N ARG A 134 -10.02 -12.12 0.51
CA ARG A 134 -9.87 -11.60 1.89
C ARG A 134 -9.45 -10.13 1.87
N SER A 135 -10.04 -9.34 2.76
CA SER A 135 -9.56 -7.99 3.06
C SER A 135 -8.56 -8.04 4.21
N ILE A 136 -7.27 -8.15 3.90
CA ILE A 136 -6.19 -8.29 4.91
C ILE A 136 -5.91 -6.95 5.61
N ALA A 137 -5.54 -5.93 4.85
CA ALA A 137 -5.30 -4.57 5.33
C ALA A 137 -5.37 -3.57 4.16
N PRO A 138 -5.62 -2.27 4.43
CA PRO A 138 -5.52 -1.24 3.40
C PRO A 138 -4.15 -1.27 2.71
N GLY A 139 -4.12 -1.17 1.39
CA GLY A 139 -2.87 -1.17 0.61
C GLY A 139 -2.29 -2.55 0.31
N VAL A 140 -2.82 -3.64 0.91
CA VAL A 140 -2.40 -5.01 0.57
C VAL A 140 -3.18 -5.52 -0.64
N LYS A 141 -2.46 -5.97 -1.66
CA LYS A 141 -3.03 -6.63 -2.85
C LYS A 141 -2.45 -8.02 -3.00
N ILE A 142 -3.33 -8.98 -3.30
CA ILE A 142 -2.98 -10.39 -3.49
C ILE A 142 -3.17 -10.75 -4.97
N GLY A 143 -2.22 -11.48 -5.55
CA GLY A 143 -2.28 -11.96 -6.92
C GLY A 143 -1.79 -13.40 -7.08
N ASP A 144 -2.52 -14.17 -7.87
CA ASP A 144 -2.07 -15.44 -8.45
C ASP A 144 -1.37 -15.11 -9.77
N TYR A 145 -0.05 -15.27 -9.80
CA TYR A 145 0.77 -15.03 -10.98
C TYR A 145 1.09 -16.31 -11.73
N GLY A 146 0.92 -17.49 -11.11
CA GLY A 146 1.29 -18.77 -11.70
C GLY A 146 2.69 -18.73 -12.33
N ILE A 147 2.77 -19.04 -13.62
CA ILE A 147 4.01 -19.02 -14.43
C ILE A 147 4.30 -17.66 -15.09
N ARG A 148 3.57 -16.60 -14.75
CA ARG A 148 3.64 -15.28 -15.43
C ARG A 148 4.74 -14.39 -14.86
N GLY A 149 5.98 -14.87 -14.87
CA GLY A 149 7.14 -14.19 -14.27
C GLY A 149 7.37 -12.76 -14.78
N MET A 150 7.17 -12.53 -16.08
CA MET A 150 7.27 -11.18 -16.68
C MET A 150 6.21 -10.23 -16.15
N ASP A 151 4.96 -10.67 -16.05
CA ASP A 151 3.87 -9.85 -15.53
C ASP A 151 4.11 -9.50 -14.06
N LEU A 152 4.70 -10.41 -13.28
CA LEU A 152 5.11 -10.11 -11.92
C LEU A 152 6.21 -9.06 -11.87
N ALA A 153 7.27 -9.18 -12.69
CA ALA A 153 8.36 -8.19 -12.73
C ALA A 153 7.85 -6.76 -13.00
N TYR A 154 6.85 -6.60 -13.87
CA TYR A 154 6.20 -5.32 -14.10
C TYR A 154 5.25 -4.92 -12.97
N ALA A 155 4.50 -5.88 -12.42
CA ALA A 155 3.54 -5.60 -11.35
C ALA A 155 4.20 -5.16 -10.05
N LEU A 156 5.47 -5.48 -9.81
CA LEU A 156 6.23 -5.00 -8.65
C LEU A 156 6.37 -3.47 -8.63
N GLU A 157 6.25 -2.81 -9.80
CA GLU A 157 6.29 -1.36 -9.90
C GLU A 157 5.18 -0.70 -9.07
N GLY A 158 5.60 0.25 -8.23
CA GLY A 158 4.71 1.03 -7.40
C GLY A 158 4.39 0.37 -6.05
N TYR A 159 4.76 -0.88 -5.81
CA TYR A 159 4.64 -1.43 -4.46
C TYR A 159 5.81 -0.99 -3.60
N ASP A 160 5.49 -0.65 -2.36
CA ASP A 160 6.46 -0.29 -1.35
C ASP A 160 7.16 -1.54 -0.78
N ALA A 161 6.42 -2.65 -0.70
CA ALA A 161 6.89 -3.95 -0.26
C ALA A 161 6.28 -5.10 -1.08
N ALA A 162 6.94 -6.25 -1.12
CA ALA A 162 6.41 -7.46 -1.73
C ALA A 162 6.74 -8.74 -0.94
N ILE A 163 5.76 -9.66 -0.91
CA ILE A 163 5.88 -11.02 -0.41
C ILE A 163 5.68 -11.95 -1.60
N ILE A 164 6.71 -12.68 -1.98
CA ILE A 164 6.62 -13.73 -3.00
C ILE A 164 6.43 -15.07 -2.29
N VAL A 165 5.47 -15.87 -2.73
CA VAL A 165 5.24 -17.22 -2.20
C VAL A 165 5.53 -18.22 -3.31
N ASP A 166 6.39 -19.20 -3.04
CA ASP A 166 6.86 -20.16 -4.04
C ASP A 166 7.28 -21.50 -3.42
N ALA A 167 7.38 -22.55 -4.25
CA ALA A 167 8.03 -23.80 -3.89
C ALA A 167 9.55 -23.66 -4.10
N VAL A 168 10.33 -23.76 -3.02
CA VAL A 168 11.78 -23.52 -3.08
C VAL A 168 12.52 -24.69 -2.42
N PRO A 169 13.24 -25.53 -3.20
CA PRO A 169 14.02 -26.61 -2.63
C PRO A 169 15.23 -26.07 -1.86
N GLN A 170 15.33 -26.40 -0.58
CA GLN A 170 16.48 -26.09 0.29
C GLN A 170 17.06 -27.35 0.96
N GLY A 171 16.57 -28.54 0.62
CA GLY A 171 17.02 -29.81 1.20
C GLY A 171 16.50 -30.03 2.62
N LYS A 172 15.39 -29.38 2.99
CA LYS A 172 14.67 -29.60 4.25
C LYS A 172 13.64 -30.73 4.10
N PRO A 173 12.94 -31.15 5.17
CA PRO A 173 11.82 -32.06 5.03
C PRO A 173 10.68 -31.43 4.19
N PRO A 174 9.99 -32.18 3.33
CA PRO A 174 8.87 -31.68 2.54
C PRO A 174 7.81 -30.98 3.39
N GLY A 175 7.25 -29.88 2.89
CA GLY A 175 6.31 -29.01 3.62
C GLY A 175 6.98 -28.03 4.59
N SER A 176 8.32 -28.05 4.74
CA SER A 176 9.03 -27.08 5.58
C SER A 176 9.00 -25.69 4.97
N VAL A 177 8.63 -24.69 5.77
CA VAL A 177 8.49 -23.30 5.34
C VAL A 177 9.69 -22.48 5.81
N HIS A 178 10.16 -21.57 4.96
CA HIS A 178 11.28 -20.70 5.28
C HIS A 178 11.12 -19.32 4.64
N LEU A 179 11.74 -18.32 5.27
CA LEU A 179 11.82 -16.96 4.75
C LEU A 179 13.18 -16.74 4.10
N ILE A 180 13.18 -16.15 2.91
CA ILE A 180 14.39 -15.72 2.21
C ILE A 180 14.24 -14.21 1.98
N VAL A 181 15.18 -13.44 2.50
CA VAL A 181 15.30 -12.02 2.18
C VAL A 181 16.41 -11.91 1.13
N PRO A 182 16.08 -11.66 -0.14
CA PRO A 182 17.09 -11.52 -1.18
C PRO A 182 17.94 -10.28 -0.90
N ASP A 183 19.26 -10.42 -0.92
CA ASP A 183 20.15 -9.27 -0.82
C ASP A 183 19.97 -8.39 -2.08
N PRO A 184 19.76 -7.08 -1.93
CA PRO A 184 19.66 -6.17 -3.07
C PRO A 184 20.93 -6.13 -3.95
N GLU A 185 22.09 -6.48 -3.40
CA GLU A 185 23.39 -6.55 -4.11
C GLU A 185 23.69 -7.95 -4.68
N ASP A 186 23.11 -9.01 -4.11
CA ASP A 186 23.23 -10.36 -4.69
C ASP A 186 22.27 -10.51 -5.87
N GLY A 187 22.85 -10.68 -7.05
CA GLY A 187 22.14 -10.99 -8.28
C GLY A 187 23.04 -11.74 -9.22
N GLU A 188 23.08 -13.07 -9.09
CA GLU A 188 23.56 -13.87 -10.22
C GLU A 188 22.70 -13.55 -11.44
N GLU A 189 23.35 -13.42 -12.60
CA GLU A 189 22.66 -13.27 -13.88
C GLU A 189 21.96 -14.59 -14.23
N VAL A 190 20.81 -14.84 -13.59
CA VAL A 190 19.93 -15.93 -14.00
C VAL A 190 19.36 -15.54 -15.37
N PRO A 191 19.60 -16.34 -16.43
CA PRO A 191 19.05 -16.07 -17.75
C PRO A 191 17.53 -15.95 -17.66
N LEU A 192 16.98 -14.88 -18.24
CA LEU A 192 15.54 -14.69 -18.36
C LEU A 192 15.02 -15.68 -19.40
N ASP A 193 14.60 -16.86 -18.96
CA ASP A 193 13.70 -17.68 -19.76
C ASP A 193 12.27 -17.23 -19.44
N SER A 194 11.52 -16.83 -20.46
CA SER A 194 10.10 -16.48 -20.34
C SER A 194 9.23 -17.65 -19.85
N HIS A 195 9.78 -18.86 -19.81
CA HIS A 195 9.14 -20.09 -19.38
C HIS A 195 9.73 -20.72 -18.11
N GLN A 196 10.86 -20.22 -17.58
CA GLN A 196 11.44 -20.75 -16.33
C GLN A 196 11.16 -19.82 -15.16
N MET A 197 10.54 -20.44 -14.17
CA MET A 197 9.92 -19.82 -13.01
C MET A 197 10.91 -19.79 -11.86
N ASN A 198 11.96 -18.98 -11.99
CA ASN A 198 12.85 -18.69 -10.88
C ASN A 198 12.50 -17.30 -10.33
N PRO A 199 11.98 -17.18 -9.09
CA PRO A 199 11.75 -15.88 -8.46
C PRO A 199 12.98 -14.97 -8.58
N LEU A 200 14.19 -15.50 -8.44
CA LEU A 200 15.42 -14.73 -8.58
C LEU A 200 15.60 -14.13 -9.98
N ALA A 201 15.15 -14.80 -11.05
CA ALA A 201 15.16 -14.25 -12.41
C ALA A 201 14.17 -13.08 -12.55
N VAL A 202 12.97 -13.22 -11.97
CA VAL A 202 11.96 -12.14 -11.92
C VAL A 202 12.50 -10.92 -11.17
N LEU A 203 13.13 -11.17 -10.01
CA LEU A 203 13.75 -10.12 -9.21
C LEU A 203 14.93 -9.47 -9.92
N GLY A 204 15.74 -10.26 -10.64
CA GLY A 204 16.85 -9.75 -11.47
C GLY A 204 16.37 -8.80 -12.56
N LEU A 205 15.27 -9.12 -13.25
CA LEU A 205 14.65 -8.20 -14.20
C LEU A 205 14.08 -6.95 -13.52
N ALA A 206 13.30 -7.12 -12.45
CA ALA A 206 12.72 -6.00 -11.72
C ALA A 206 13.80 -5.04 -11.19
N ARG A 207 14.94 -5.58 -10.74
CA ARG A 207 16.13 -4.82 -10.34
C ARG A 207 16.72 -4.04 -11.52
N ARG A 208 16.95 -4.68 -12.67
CA ARG A 208 17.44 -4.00 -13.91
C ARG A 208 16.50 -2.89 -14.38
N LEU A 209 15.20 -3.02 -14.13
CA LEU A 209 14.21 -1.99 -14.44
C LEU A 209 14.11 -0.88 -13.38
N GLY A 210 14.80 -0.99 -12.24
CA GLY A 210 14.70 -0.05 -11.13
C GLY A 210 13.36 -0.12 -10.38
N LYS A 211 12.69 -1.27 -10.42
CA LYS A 211 11.30 -1.47 -9.96
C LYS A 211 11.19 -2.37 -8.72
N LEU A 212 12.31 -2.74 -8.11
CA LEU A 212 12.31 -3.62 -6.94
C LEU A 212 11.81 -2.86 -5.70
N PRO A 213 10.81 -3.39 -4.97
CA PRO A 213 10.42 -2.83 -3.68
C PRO A 213 11.57 -2.90 -2.67
N LYS A 214 11.63 -1.94 -1.74
CA LYS A 214 12.68 -1.90 -0.70
C LYS A 214 12.56 -3.08 0.26
N ASP A 215 11.33 -3.41 0.65
CA ASP A 215 11.03 -4.54 1.51
C ASP A 215 10.55 -5.70 0.65
N LEU A 216 11.40 -6.70 0.46
CA LEU A 216 11.10 -7.86 -0.35
C LEU A 216 11.43 -9.12 0.42
N VAL A 217 10.50 -10.07 0.43
CA VAL A 217 10.67 -11.36 1.11
C VAL A 217 10.06 -12.47 0.28
N ILE A 218 10.71 -13.62 0.25
CA ILE A 218 10.21 -14.85 -0.36
C ILE A 218 9.84 -15.80 0.79
N VAL A 219 8.63 -16.32 0.75
CA VAL A 219 8.11 -17.39 1.60
C VAL A 219 8.20 -18.68 0.80
N GLY A 220 9.25 -19.46 1.03
CA GLY A 220 9.52 -20.71 0.34
C GLY A 220 8.96 -21.90 1.09
N CYS A 221 8.33 -22.84 0.38
CA CYS A 221 7.99 -24.16 0.90
C CYS A 221 8.85 -25.23 0.25
N GLU A 222 9.39 -26.15 1.06
CA GLU A 222 10.11 -27.31 0.56
C GLU A 222 9.13 -28.27 -0.15
N PRO A 223 9.37 -28.63 -1.42
CA PRO A 223 8.58 -29.62 -2.15
C PRO A 223 8.93 -31.06 -1.72
N ASP A 224 8.00 -32.00 -1.88
CA ASP A 224 8.28 -33.45 -1.74
C ASP A 224 8.98 -33.98 -3.00
N VAL A 225 8.46 -33.58 -4.16
CA VAL A 225 9.06 -33.86 -5.45
C VAL A 225 9.11 -32.57 -6.25
N TYR A 226 10.32 -32.13 -6.59
CA TYR A 226 10.48 -31.01 -7.50
C TYR A 226 10.46 -31.52 -8.95
N PRO A 227 9.65 -30.91 -9.84
CA PRO A 227 9.54 -31.36 -11.22
C PRO A 227 10.87 -31.22 -11.98
N ALA A 228 11.22 -32.26 -12.72
CA ALA A 228 12.23 -32.14 -13.76
C ALA A 228 11.59 -31.47 -15.00
N PRO A 229 12.35 -30.69 -15.81
CA PRO A 229 11.82 -30.03 -17.01
C PRO A 229 11.12 -30.96 -18.01
N GLU A 230 11.52 -32.23 -18.05
CA GLU A 230 10.94 -33.29 -18.90
C GLU A 230 10.15 -34.35 -18.10
N GLY A 231 9.83 -34.04 -16.84
CA GLY A 231 9.08 -34.92 -15.95
C GLY A 231 7.59 -35.02 -16.30
N PRO A 232 6.90 -36.07 -15.81
CA PRO A 232 5.46 -36.20 -16.00
C PRO A 232 4.71 -35.08 -15.27
N MET A 233 3.64 -34.57 -15.88
CA MET A 233 2.72 -33.67 -15.20
C MET A 233 2.06 -34.37 -14.02
N SER A 234 1.94 -33.65 -12.90
CA SER A 234 1.27 -34.12 -11.70
C SER A 234 0.34 -33.03 -11.19
N MET A 235 -0.93 -33.39 -10.97
CA MET A 235 -1.92 -32.45 -10.46
C MET A 235 -2.06 -32.60 -8.95
N GLY A 236 -2.09 -31.47 -8.26
CA GLY A 236 -2.30 -31.43 -6.82
C GLY A 236 -1.01 -31.50 -6.00
N LEU A 237 -1.08 -30.91 -4.82
CA LEU A 237 0.04 -30.87 -3.87
C LEU A 237 0.18 -32.22 -3.17
N SER A 238 1.40 -32.59 -2.84
CA SER A 238 1.72 -33.70 -1.95
C SER A 238 1.11 -33.44 -0.56
N PRO A 239 0.79 -34.50 0.22
CA PRO A 239 0.23 -34.34 1.56
C PRO A 239 0.98 -33.37 2.49
N PRO A 240 2.33 -33.40 2.59
CA PRO A 240 3.05 -32.47 3.46
C PRO A 240 2.96 -31.01 2.99
N VAL A 241 3.01 -30.77 1.68
CA VAL A 241 2.92 -29.40 1.11
C VAL A 241 1.49 -28.87 1.19
N ALA A 242 0.48 -29.71 0.92
CA ALA A 242 -0.92 -29.37 1.11
C ALA A 242 -1.24 -28.97 2.56
N ALA A 243 -0.67 -29.69 3.53
CA ALA A 243 -0.85 -29.39 4.95
C ALA A 243 -0.23 -28.04 5.38
N ALA A 244 0.77 -27.54 4.67
CA ALA A 244 1.41 -26.26 4.95
C ALA A 244 0.58 -25.05 4.47
N VAL A 245 -0.27 -25.21 3.45
CA VAL A 245 -0.94 -24.10 2.74
C VAL A 245 -1.71 -23.17 3.68
N ASP A 246 -2.55 -23.72 4.56
CA ASP A 246 -3.37 -22.91 5.47
C ASP A 246 -2.52 -22.14 6.47
N GLY A 247 -1.53 -22.80 7.08
CA GLY A 247 -0.61 -22.16 8.02
C GLY A 247 0.21 -21.04 7.36
N VAL A 248 0.67 -21.26 6.14
CA VAL A 248 1.42 -20.25 5.38
C VAL A 248 0.54 -19.08 4.96
N ALA A 249 -0.71 -19.32 4.59
CA ALA A 249 -1.65 -18.25 4.27
C ALA A 249 -1.84 -17.28 5.46
N GLU A 250 -1.94 -17.81 6.69
CA GLU A 250 -2.02 -16.97 7.90
C GLU A 250 -0.71 -16.21 8.15
N ILE A 251 0.45 -16.88 8.05
CA ILE A 251 1.78 -16.22 8.19
C ILE A 251 1.95 -15.09 7.18
N VAL A 252 1.59 -15.31 5.91
CA VAL A 252 1.66 -14.31 4.84
C VAL A 252 0.71 -13.14 5.13
N SER A 253 -0.48 -13.41 5.67
CA SER A 253 -1.43 -12.36 6.05
C SER A 253 -0.88 -11.48 7.17
N GLU A 254 -0.34 -12.08 8.23
CA GLU A 254 0.30 -11.36 9.33
C GLU A 254 1.50 -10.52 8.87
N LEU A 255 2.33 -11.10 8.00
CA LEU A 255 3.48 -10.40 7.42
C LEU A 255 3.04 -9.22 6.55
N ALA A 256 2.00 -9.40 5.73
CA ALA A 256 1.44 -8.34 4.91
C ALA A 256 0.89 -7.17 5.75
N VAL A 257 0.20 -7.47 6.87
CA VAL A 257 -0.25 -6.45 7.83
C VAL A 257 0.94 -5.66 8.37
N ARG A 258 1.99 -6.35 8.83
CA ARG A 258 3.21 -5.71 9.37
C ARG A 258 3.90 -4.80 8.34
N LEU A 259 4.10 -5.29 7.11
CA LEU A 259 4.71 -4.52 6.03
C LEU A 259 3.84 -3.30 5.64
N SER A 260 2.51 -3.45 5.63
CA SER A 260 1.59 -2.34 5.34
C SER A 260 1.64 -1.23 6.40
N ALA A 261 1.96 -1.60 7.65
CA ALA A 261 2.17 -0.69 8.77
C ALA A 261 3.59 -0.09 8.83
N GLY A 262 4.48 -0.44 7.89
CA GLY A 262 5.84 0.11 7.83
C GLY A 262 6.88 -0.61 8.67
N ALA A 263 6.57 -1.80 9.22
CA ALA A 263 7.63 -2.67 9.72
C ALA A 263 8.44 -3.20 8.53
N GLY A 264 9.77 -3.18 8.63
CA GLY A 264 10.65 -3.78 7.62
C GLY A 264 10.55 -5.31 7.58
N THR A 265 11.25 -5.93 6.62
CA THR A 265 11.36 -7.39 6.56
C THR A 265 12.04 -7.98 7.80
N PRO A 266 11.68 -9.20 8.24
CA PRO A 266 12.37 -9.86 9.35
C PRO A 266 13.84 -10.12 8.99
N GLY A 267 14.79 -9.47 9.68
CA GLY A 267 16.23 -9.69 9.49
C GLY A 267 17.06 -8.47 9.06
N GLY A 268 16.45 -7.28 8.94
CA GLY A 268 17.16 -6.00 8.79
C GLY A 268 17.53 -5.34 10.12
#